data_AF-A0AAV2M0V9-F1
#
_entry.id   AF-A0AAV2M0V9-F1
#
_cell.length_a   1.000
_cell.length_b   1.000
_cell.length_c   1.000
_cell.angle_alpha   90.00
_cell.angle_beta   90.00
_cell.angle_gamma   90.00
#
_symmetry.space_group_name_H-M   'P 1'
#
loop_
_entity.id
_entity.type
_entity.pdbx_description
1 polymer ?
#
loop_
_entity_poly.entity_id
_entity_poly.type
_entity_poly.pdbx_seq_one_letter_code
_entity_poly.pdbx_strand_id
1 'polypeptide(L)'
;MADRTQTLSGMKQTETDRDHPEQQQLLGYILDDKHPENEIIIKDCNTCLTRGNFQTLGLRKDMDSEMGNACLRLVQEILQIQGKSIHVVDLYIPPTWLPTSNCNPAEGLPVNSQNMDAIVIPLWVPGHFMFALAQKLAPGPWIEKTGKDIEGLPQQTHANDCGIFMIMYTWYLILGAPFDFTVDDMPVLRRWWCVVLVENLHLEGHGRRFAHFTKEGKQMVNGCLSPIFRLKRKRPCTEVTNQRPWTMTNQAKTTEIVQLTQLNHECLL
;
A
#
# COMPACT_ATOMS: atom_id res chain seq x y z
N MET A 1 -1.94 19.83 4.22
CA MET A 1 -1.54 19.60 2.81
C MET A 1 -0.10 19.13 2.87
N ALA A 2 0.16 17.82 2.76
CA ALA A 2 1.52 17.30 2.71
C ALA A 2 2.13 17.59 1.33
N ASP A 3 3.36 18.07 1.32
CA ASP A 3 4.15 18.29 0.12
C ASP A 3 4.44 16.94 -0.57
N ARG A 4 4.06 16.83 -1.85
CA ARG A 4 3.89 15.55 -2.56
C ARG A 4 5.16 15.05 -3.24
N THR A 5 6.33 15.46 -2.74
CA THR A 5 7.66 15.06 -3.24
C THR A 5 8.56 14.47 -2.16
N GLN A 6 8.03 14.17 -0.96
CA GLN A 6 8.84 13.74 0.17
C GLN A 6 9.33 12.28 0.07
N THR A 7 10.67 12.11 0.10
CA THR A 7 11.42 10.90 0.53
C THR A 7 11.11 10.58 2.01
N LEU A 8 11.58 9.45 2.60
CA LEU A 8 11.48 9.31 4.07
C LEU A 8 12.14 10.52 4.69
N SER A 9 13.28 11.02 4.21
CA SER A 9 13.88 12.23 4.76
C SER A 9 12.94 13.45 4.74
N GLY A 10 12.01 13.55 3.79
CA GLY A 10 10.93 14.55 3.77
C GLY A 10 9.78 14.22 4.74
N MET A 11 9.38 12.95 4.84
CA MET A 11 8.42 12.44 5.84
C MET A 11 9.00 12.42 7.27
N LYS A 12 10.33 12.41 7.36
CA LYS A 12 11.16 12.55 8.53
C LYS A 12 11.35 14.04 8.80
N GLN A 13 11.37 14.96 7.84
CA GLN A 13 11.40 16.42 8.13
C GLN A 13 10.09 16.97 8.73
N THR A 14 8.98 16.25 8.58
CA THR A 14 7.82 16.39 9.50
C THR A 14 8.10 15.81 10.90
N GLU A 15 9.36 15.55 11.28
CA GLU A 15 9.86 15.02 12.57
C GLU A 15 9.41 15.84 13.75
N THR A 16 9.33 17.15 13.59
CA THR A 16 8.85 18.06 14.62
C THR A 16 7.36 17.88 14.94
N ASP A 17 6.60 17.13 14.13
CA ASP A 17 5.19 16.79 14.33
C ASP A 17 4.94 15.32 14.74
N ARG A 18 5.96 14.46 14.88
CA ARG A 18 5.76 13.02 15.20
C ARG A 18 5.25 12.72 16.62
N ASP A 19 5.32 13.70 17.50
CA ASP A 19 4.70 13.68 18.82
C ASP A 19 3.40 14.49 18.87
N HIS A 20 2.73 14.66 17.72
CA HIS A 20 1.44 15.34 17.72
C HIS A 20 0.46 14.55 18.60
N PRO A 21 -0.01 15.12 19.73
CA PRO A 21 -0.79 14.37 20.72
C PRO A 21 -2.05 13.74 20.14
N GLU A 22 -2.63 14.37 19.10
CA GLU A 22 -3.81 13.86 18.41
C GLU A 22 -3.52 12.58 17.58
N GLN A 23 -2.33 12.46 16.98
CA GLN A 23 -1.93 11.23 16.27
C GLN A 23 -1.67 10.09 17.25
N GLN A 24 -1.09 10.39 18.42
CA GLN A 24 -0.92 9.41 19.49
C GLN A 24 -2.27 8.95 20.06
N GLN A 25 -3.25 9.84 20.19
CA GLN A 25 -4.61 9.47 20.60
C GLN A 25 -5.31 8.62 19.54
N LEU A 26 -5.18 8.95 18.26
CA LEU A 26 -5.70 8.15 17.15
C LEU A 26 -5.09 6.75 17.16
N LEU A 27 -3.77 6.63 17.25
CA LEU A 27 -3.06 5.37 17.33
C LEU A 27 -3.49 4.57 18.56
N GLY A 28 -3.56 5.22 19.72
CA GLY A 28 -4.05 4.64 20.96
C GLY A 28 -5.47 4.12 20.83
N TYR A 29 -6.32 4.79 20.04
CA TYR A 29 -7.65 4.29 19.73
C TYR A 29 -7.59 3.10 18.79
N ILE A 30 -7.03 3.22 17.58
CA ILE A 30 -7.14 2.18 16.51
C ILE A 30 -6.34 0.92 16.84
N LEU A 31 -5.30 1.00 17.67
CA LEU A 31 -4.48 -0.13 18.09
C LEU A 31 -4.87 -0.70 19.47
N ASP A 32 -5.93 -0.19 20.09
CA ASP A 32 -6.42 -0.68 21.40
C ASP A 32 -6.81 -2.16 21.33
N ASP A 33 -6.34 -2.96 22.28
CA ASP A 33 -6.65 -4.39 22.42
C ASP A 33 -7.90 -4.64 23.28
N LYS A 34 -8.43 -3.62 23.95
CA LYS A 34 -9.64 -3.70 24.78
C LYS A 34 -10.92 -3.51 23.99
N HIS A 35 -10.84 -2.90 22.81
CA HIS A 35 -11.98 -2.70 21.91
C HIS A 35 -12.13 -3.88 20.93
N PRO A 36 -13.35 -4.15 20.42
CA PRO A 36 -13.58 -5.29 19.53
C PRO A 36 -12.75 -5.21 18.24
N GLU A 37 -12.04 -6.29 17.91
CA GLU A 37 -11.20 -6.38 16.69
C GLU A 37 -12.01 -6.21 15.40
N ASN A 38 -13.28 -6.64 15.39
CA ASN A 38 -14.15 -6.54 14.23
C ASN A 38 -14.79 -5.15 14.03
N GLU A 39 -14.47 -4.16 14.86
CA GLU A 39 -14.92 -2.80 14.66
C GLU A 39 -14.36 -2.24 13.34
N ILE A 40 -15.25 -1.81 12.44
CA ILE A 40 -14.85 -1.17 11.19
C ILE A 40 -14.27 0.21 11.50
N ILE A 41 -12.99 0.41 11.16
CA ILE A 41 -12.28 1.69 11.31
C ILE A 41 -12.32 2.47 10.01
N ILE A 42 -12.17 1.81 8.86
CA ILE A 42 -12.21 2.43 7.51
C ILE A 42 -13.14 1.65 6.60
N LYS A 43 -13.93 2.37 5.81
CA LYS A 43 -14.73 1.83 4.71
C LYS A 43 -14.64 2.78 3.54
N ASP A 44 -13.90 2.39 2.51
CA ASP A 44 -13.63 3.19 1.31
C ASP A 44 -13.77 2.31 0.07
N CYS A 45 -14.90 2.44 -0.63
CA CYS A 45 -15.28 1.61 -1.76
C CYS A 45 -15.22 0.12 -1.38
N ASN A 46 -14.34 -0.65 -2.03
CA ASN A 46 -14.14 -2.07 -1.79
C ASN A 46 -13.22 -2.34 -0.59
N THR A 47 -12.51 -1.33 -0.07
CA THR A 47 -11.65 -1.47 1.12
C THR A 47 -12.50 -1.39 2.39
N CYS A 48 -12.40 -2.40 3.25
CA CYS A 48 -13.03 -2.41 4.57
C CYS A 48 -11.98 -2.86 5.60
N LEU A 49 -11.51 -1.94 6.44
CA LEU A 49 -10.47 -2.22 7.43
C LEU A 49 -11.06 -2.16 8.82
N THR A 50 -10.88 -3.25 9.55
CA THR A 50 -11.27 -3.38 10.95
C THR A 50 -10.11 -3.01 11.88
N ARG A 51 -10.40 -2.88 13.17
CA ARG A 51 -9.39 -2.71 14.21
C ARG A 51 -8.37 -3.85 14.20
N GLY A 52 -8.82 -5.09 14.02
CA GLY A 52 -7.96 -6.26 13.91
C GLY A 52 -6.97 -6.09 12.77
N ASN A 53 -7.43 -5.59 11.61
CA ASN A 53 -6.54 -5.26 10.49
C ASN A 53 -5.50 -4.19 10.91
N PHE A 54 -5.91 -3.10 11.53
CA PHE A 54 -4.97 -2.07 12.00
C PHE A 54 -3.91 -2.60 12.98
N GLN A 55 -4.27 -3.55 13.84
CA GLN A 55 -3.32 -4.17 14.76
C GLN A 55 -2.27 -5.03 14.05
N THR A 56 -2.58 -5.67 12.90
CA THR A 56 -1.58 -6.44 12.14
C THR A 56 -0.48 -5.54 11.57
N LEU A 57 -0.87 -4.32 11.18
CA LEU A 57 0.04 -3.31 10.64
C LEU A 57 0.80 -2.59 11.76
N GLY A 58 0.08 -1.99 12.71
CA GLY A 58 0.62 -1.03 13.68
C GLY A 58 1.31 -1.64 14.90
N LEU A 59 1.05 -2.92 15.19
CA LEU A 59 1.75 -3.67 16.24
C LEU A 59 2.81 -4.59 15.63
N ARG A 60 3.62 -5.23 16.48
CA ARG A 60 4.67 -6.17 16.06
C ARG A 60 4.05 -7.53 15.65
N LYS A 61 3.16 -7.53 14.67
CA LYS A 61 2.43 -8.68 14.11
C LYS A 61 2.71 -8.82 12.60
N ASP A 62 2.40 -9.98 12.03
CA ASP A 62 2.40 -10.18 10.59
C ASP A 62 1.26 -9.39 9.96
N MET A 63 1.57 -8.56 8.96
CA MET A 63 0.58 -7.73 8.28
C MET A 63 -0.42 -8.60 7.50
N ASP A 64 -1.71 -8.28 7.55
CA ASP A 64 -2.71 -8.95 6.72
C ASP A 64 -2.77 -8.39 5.29
N SER A 65 -3.31 -9.19 4.37
CA SER A 65 -3.39 -8.83 2.95
C SER A 65 -4.38 -7.69 2.67
N GLU A 66 -5.48 -7.53 3.42
CA GLU A 66 -6.34 -6.33 3.29
C GLU A 66 -5.56 -5.05 3.61
N MET A 67 -4.77 -5.04 4.68
CA MET A 67 -3.90 -3.91 5.03
C MET A 67 -2.83 -3.67 3.98
N GLY A 68 -2.17 -4.73 3.51
CA GLY A 68 -1.19 -4.64 2.43
C GLY A 68 -1.77 -4.02 1.16
N ASN A 69 -2.94 -4.49 0.72
CA ASN A 69 -3.66 -3.97 -0.43
C ASN A 69 -4.06 -2.50 -0.24
N ALA A 70 -4.52 -2.11 0.96
CA ALA A 70 -4.87 -0.72 1.25
C ALA A 70 -3.66 0.21 1.19
N CYS A 71 -2.52 -0.20 1.78
CA CYS A 71 -1.27 0.55 1.71
C CYS A 71 -0.79 0.70 0.27
N LEU A 72 -0.67 -0.42 -0.46
CA LEU A 72 -0.17 -0.41 -1.84
C LEU A 72 -1.10 0.34 -2.80
N ARG A 73 -2.43 0.31 -2.58
CA ARG A 73 -3.37 1.17 -3.31
C ARG A 73 -3.02 2.64 -3.13
N LEU A 74 -2.76 3.07 -1.89
CA LEU A 74 -2.41 4.46 -1.63
C LEU A 74 -1.04 4.82 -2.24
N VAL A 75 -0.05 3.92 -2.16
CA VAL A 75 1.23 4.09 -2.86
C VAL A 75 0.99 4.27 -4.35
N GLN A 76 0.14 3.43 -4.95
CA GLN A 76 -0.21 3.50 -6.35
C GLN A 76 -0.82 4.86 -6.73
N GLU A 77 -1.81 5.32 -5.95
CA GLU A 77 -2.49 6.60 -6.16
C GLU A 77 -1.50 7.78 -6.08
N ILE A 78 -0.56 7.75 -5.13
CA ILE A 78 0.44 8.81 -4.96
C ILE A 78 1.41 8.86 -6.14
N LEU A 79 1.92 7.72 -6.58
CA LEU A 79 2.85 7.63 -7.71
C LEU A 79 2.16 8.02 -9.03
N GLN A 80 0.89 7.66 -9.20
CA GLN A 80 0.08 8.08 -10.35
C GLN A 80 -0.14 9.60 -10.37
N ILE A 81 -0.35 10.24 -9.22
CA ILE A 81 -0.42 11.71 -9.10
C ILE A 81 0.91 12.36 -9.53
N GLN A 82 2.04 11.68 -9.31
CA GLN A 82 3.36 12.11 -9.77
C GLN A 82 3.64 11.78 -11.25
N GLY A 83 2.63 11.31 -11.99
CA GLY A 83 2.71 11.03 -13.42
C GLY A 83 3.31 9.67 -13.78
N LYS A 84 3.49 8.76 -12.82
CA LYS A 84 3.95 7.39 -13.09
C LYS A 84 2.78 6.51 -13.52
N SER A 85 2.93 5.79 -14.63
CA SER A 85 1.98 4.77 -15.07
C SER A 85 2.33 3.45 -14.40
N ILE A 86 1.67 3.13 -13.29
CA ILE A 86 1.94 1.91 -12.54
C ILE A 86 0.69 1.11 -12.21
N HIS A 87 0.88 -0.20 -12.04
CA HIS A 87 -0.14 -1.13 -11.57
C HIS A 87 0.41 -2.03 -10.47
N VAL A 88 -0.33 -2.12 -9.36
CA VAL A 88 -0.10 -3.06 -8.29
C VAL A 88 -1.13 -4.17 -8.40
N VAL A 89 -0.65 -5.40 -8.51
CA VAL A 89 -1.50 -6.59 -8.46
C VAL A 89 -1.99 -6.80 -7.04
N ASP A 90 -3.28 -7.10 -6.87
CA ASP A 90 -3.89 -7.38 -5.57
C ASP A 90 -3.19 -8.59 -4.91
N LEU A 91 -2.85 -8.51 -3.63
CA LEU A 91 -2.13 -9.55 -2.87
C LEU A 91 -2.81 -10.94 -2.90
N TYR A 92 -4.11 -11.00 -3.17
CA TYR A 92 -4.83 -12.26 -3.29
C TYR A 92 -4.62 -12.97 -4.63
N ILE A 93 -4.10 -12.28 -5.64
CA ILE A 93 -3.97 -12.82 -6.99
C ILE A 93 -2.68 -13.62 -7.19
N PRO A 94 -1.47 -13.14 -6.82
CA PRO A 94 -0.23 -13.89 -7.07
C PRO A 94 -0.16 -15.29 -6.42
N PRO A 95 -0.72 -15.53 -5.22
CA PRO A 95 -0.81 -16.88 -4.67
C PRO A 95 -1.56 -17.86 -5.58
N THR A 96 -2.51 -17.40 -6.40
CA THR A 96 -3.27 -18.26 -7.34
C THR A 96 -2.45 -18.71 -8.54
N TRP A 97 -1.35 -18.03 -8.84
CA TRP A 97 -0.44 -18.40 -9.93
C TRP A 97 0.48 -19.55 -9.55
N LEU A 98 0.65 -19.79 -8.25
CA LEU A 98 1.44 -20.87 -7.71
C LEU A 98 0.64 -22.19 -7.70
N PRO A 99 1.32 -23.34 -7.59
CA PRO A 99 0.65 -24.61 -7.36
C PRO A 99 -0.21 -24.58 -6.09
N THR A 100 -1.41 -25.18 -6.07
CA THR A 100 -2.00 -26.04 -7.12
C THR A 100 -2.91 -25.32 -8.10
N SER A 101 -3.25 -24.05 -7.86
CA SER A 101 -4.21 -23.30 -8.67
C SER A 101 -3.73 -23.06 -10.10
N ASN A 102 -2.43 -22.74 -10.29
CA ASN A 102 -1.81 -22.53 -11.60
C ASN A 102 -2.62 -21.59 -12.52
N CYS A 103 -3.27 -20.58 -11.96
CA CYS A 103 -4.01 -19.59 -12.73
C CYS A 103 -3.05 -18.82 -13.64
N ASN A 104 -3.52 -18.45 -14.84
CA ASN A 104 -2.72 -17.72 -15.80
C ASN A 104 -2.38 -16.31 -15.29
N PRO A 105 -1.10 -15.95 -15.09
CA PRO A 105 -0.72 -14.63 -14.58
C PRO A 105 -1.22 -13.46 -15.44
N ALA A 106 -1.36 -13.68 -16.76
CA ALA A 106 -1.83 -12.65 -17.68
C ALA A 106 -3.26 -12.15 -17.37
N GLU A 107 -4.08 -12.96 -16.70
CA GLU A 107 -5.45 -12.57 -16.31
C GLU A 107 -5.48 -11.56 -15.15
N GLY A 108 -4.42 -11.54 -14.33
CA GLY A 108 -4.25 -10.58 -13.25
C GLY A 108 -3.56 -9.28 -13.67
N LEU A 109 -3.19 -9.14 -14.94
CA LEU A 109 -2.44 -8.00 -15.48
C LEU A 109 -3.29 -7.11 -16.39
N PRO A 110 -3.01 -5.80 -16.44
CA PRO A 110 -3.69 -4.88 -17.35
C PRO A 110 -3.30 -5.15 -18.80
N VAL A 111 -4.25 -4.95 -19.72
CA VAL A 111 -4.08 -5.18 -21.19
C VAL A 111 -2.95 -4.35 -21.79
N ASN A 112 -2.65 -3.20 -21.19
CA ASN A 112 -1.59 -2.28 -21.61
C ASN A 112 -0.34 -2.36 -20.70
N SER A 113 -0.12 -3.49 -20.02
CA SER A 113 1.02 -3.76 -19.12
C SER A 113 2.37 -3.40 -19.74
N GLN A 114 2.56 -3.66 -21.04
CA GLN A 114 3.78 -3.33 -21.81
C GLN A 114 4.09 -1.83 -21.91
N ASN A 115 3.10 -0.97 -21.67
CA ASN A 115 3.23 0.49 -21.75
C ASN A 115 3.37 1.14 -20.37
N MET A 116 3.31 0.36 -19.29
CA MET A 116 3.44 0.87 -17.93
C MET A 116 4.91 1.10 -17.58
N ASP A 117 5.16 2.06 -16.69
CA ASP A 117 6.47 2.31 -16.10
C ASP A 117 6.86 1.19 -15.14
N ALA A 118 5.88 0.67 -14.38
CA ALA A 118 6.10 -0.44 -13.47
C ALA A 118 4.84 -1.29 -13.21
N ILE A 119 5.08 -2.57 -12.96
CA ILE A 119 4.09 -3.53 -12.45
C ILE A 119 4.66 -4.11 -11.16
N VAL A 120 3.89 -3.99 -10.09
CA VAL A 120 4.24 -4.49 -8.75
C VAL A 120 3.45 -5.77 -8.51
N ILE A 121 4.16 -6.83 -8.17
CA ILE A 121 3.60 -8.14 -7.86
C ILE A 121 3.99 -8.46 -6.41
N PRO A 122 3.13 -8.09 -5.44
CA PRO A 122 3.32 -8.50 -4.06
C PRO A 122 2.94 -9.97 -3.93
N LEU A 123 3.79 -10.79 -3.31
CA LEU A 123 3.55 -12.23 -3.20
C LEU A 123 3.63 -12.66 -1.74
N TRP A 124 2.54 -13.19 -1.21
CA TRP A 124 2.59 -13.89 0.07
C TRP A 124 2.90 -15.37 -0.17
N VAL A 125 3.91 -15.87 0.55
CA VAL A 125 4.14 -17.31 0.75
C VAL A 125 3.95 -17.61 2.24
N PRO A 126 3.60 -18.83 2.65
CA PRO A 126 3.36 -19.15 4.05
C PRO A 126 4.48 -18.64 4.98
N GLY A 127 4.15 -17.67 5.83
CA GLY A 127 5.07 -17.06 6.79
C GLY A 127 5.92 -15.89 6.29
N HIS A 128 5.80 -15.45 5.03
CA HIS A 128 6.63 -14.37 4.49
C HIS A 128 6.02 -13.63 3.28
N PHE A 129 6.10 -12.30 3.26
CA PHE A 129 5.82 -11.49 2.07
C PHE A 129 7.10 -11.32 1.24
N MET A 130 7.00 -11.68 -0.03
CA MET A 130 7.96 -11.41 -1.08
C MET A 130 7.47 -10.29 -1.99
N PHE A 131 8.40 -9.72 -2.74
CA PHE A 131 8.16 -8.58 -3.61
C PHE A 131 8.82 -8.83 -4.97
N ALA A 132 8.05 -8.71 -6.05
CA ALA A 132 8.56 -8.66 -7.41
C ALA A 132 8.13 -7.35 -8.08
N LEU A 133 9.05 -6.75 -8.83
CA LEU A 133 8.85 -5.50 -9.55
C LEU A 133 9.35 -5.66 -10.98
N ALA A 134 8.45 -5.51 -11.94
CA ALA A 134 8.81 -5.32 -13.34
C ALA A 134 8.81 -3.81 -13.61
N GLN A 135 9.96 -3.24 -13.97
CA GLN A 135 10.10 -1.80 -14.20
C GLN A 135 10.80 -1.52 -15.52
N LYS A 136 10.23 -0.59 -16.31
CA LYS A 136 10.81 -0.12 -17.55
C LYS A 136 11.79 1.01 -17.26
N LEU A 137 13.09 0.69 -17.29
CA LEU A 137 14.15 1.67 -17.03
C LEU A 137 14.74 2.27 -18.32
N ALA A 138 14.96 1.44 -19.34
CA ALA A 138 15.52 1.84 -20.63
C ALA A 138 15.06 0.86 -21.74
N PRO A 139 15.12 1.27 -23.01
CA PRO A 139 14.96 0.33 -24.13
C PRO A 139 16.06 -0.74 -24.08
N GLY A 140 15.69 -2.01 -24.20
CA GLY A 140 16.64 -3.12 -24.17
C GLY A 140 15.99 -4.45 -23.81
N PRO A 141 16.78 -5.55 -23.77
CA PRO A 141 16.31 -6.84 -23.27
C PRO A 141 15.97 -6.75 -21.77
N TRP A 142 15.07 -7.63 -21.32
CA TRP A 142 14.76 -7.78 -19.90
C TRP A 142 16.00 -8.25 -19.13
N ILE A 143 16.21 -7.65 -17.96
CA ILE A 143 17.26 -8.04 -17.01
C ILE A 143 16.57 -8.41 -15.71
N GLU A 144 16.83 -9.62 -15.22
CA GLU A 144 16.40 -10.04 -13.89
C GLU A 144 17.41 -9.58 -12.84
N LYS A 145 16.90 -9.06 -11.73
CA LYS A 145 17.69 -8.68 -10.56
C LYS A 145 17.02 -9.22 -9.30
N THR A 146 17.85 -9.68 -8.38
CA THR A 146 17.44 -10.05 -7.03
C THR A 146 17.74 -8.91 -6.07
N GLY A 147 17.26 -9.01 -4.83
CA GLY A 147 17.60 -8.04 -3.79
C GLY A 147 19.10 -7.92 -3.53
N LYS A 148 19.90 -8.95 -3.86
CA LYS A 148 21.38 -8.92 -3.74
C LYS A 148 22.05 -8.02 -4.78
N ASP A 149 21.36 -7.75 -5.89
CA ASP A 149 21.86 -6.94 -7.00
C ASP A 149 21.53 -5.45 -6.83
N ILE A 150 20.81 -5.09 -5.76
CA ILE A 150 20.38 -3.73 -5.45
C ILE A 150 21.25 -3.18 -4.33
N GLU A 151 22.14 -2.25 -4.68
CA GLU A 151 23.02 -1.59 -3.72
C GLU A 151 22.21 -0.82 -2.66
N GLY A 152 22.58 -1.00 -1.39
CA GLY A 152 21.93 -0.30 -0.28
C GLY A 152 20.52 -0.76 0.06
N LEU A 153 20.02 -1.87 -0.51
CA LEU A 153 18.71 -2.42 -0.18
C LEU A 153 18.65 -2.81 1.31
N PRO A 154 17.77 -2.19 2.13
CA PRO A 154 17.65 -2.54 3.55
C PRO A 154 17.23 -3.99 3.71
N GLN A 155 17.80 -4.72 4.66
CA GLN A 155 17.41 -6.11 4.94
C GLN A 155 16.60 -6.19 6.23
N GLN A 156 15.58 -7.05 6.23
CA GLN A 156 14.86 -7.39 7.45
C GLN A 156 15.64 -8.39 8.28
N THR A 157 15.57 -8.26 9.61
CA THR A 157 16.12 -9.22 10.57
C THR A 157 15.06 -10.01 11.31
N HIS A 158 13.78 -9.66 11.12
CA HIS A 158 12.64 -10.30 11.75
C HIS A 158 11.58 -10.65 10.71
N ALA A 159 10.96 -11.82 10.82
CA ALA A 159 9.99 -12.31 9.83
C ALA A 159 8.76 -11.40 9.69
N ASN A 160 8.30 -10.81 10.80
CA ASN A 160 7.03 -10.11 10.86
C ASN A 160 7.02 -8.75 10.14
N ASP A 161 8.18 -8.15 9.86
CA ASP A 161 8.29 -6.85 9.17
C ASP A 161 8.23 -6.96 7.64
N CYS A 162 8.24 -8.17 7.06
CA CYS A 162 8.29 -8.36 5.60
C CYS A 162 7.22 -7.58 4.82
N GLY A 163 6.00 -7.50 5.36
CA GLY A 163 4.91 -6.73 4.77
C GLY A 163 5.19 -5.22 4.70
N ILE A 164 5.85 -4.67 5.72
CA ILE A 164 6.25 -3.26 5.76
C ILE A 164 7.38 -3.01 4.77
N PHE A 165 8.41 -3.87 4.76
CA PHE A 165 9.49 -3.81 3.78
C PHE A 165 8.95 -3.86 2.35
N MET A 166 7.97 -4.71 2.05
CA MET A 166 7.33 -4.78 0.73
C MET A 166 6.69 -3.43 0.32
N ILE A 167 5.94 -2.79 1.22
CA ILE A 167 5.34 -1.47 0.95
C ILE A 167 6.44 -0.42 0.72
N MET A 168 7.47 -0.43 1.57
CA MET A 168 8.60 0.50 1.45
C MET A 168 9.38 0.28 0.15
N TYR A 169 9.71 -0.95 -0.22
CA TYR A 169 10.38 -1.24 -1.49
C TYR A 169 9.58 -0.75 -2.69
N THR A 170 8.26 -0.96 -2.69
CA THR A 170 7.38 -0.47 -3.75
C THR A 170 7.54 1.04 -3.93
N TRP A 171 7.48 1.78 -2.83
CA TRP A 171 7.61 3.23 -2.84
C TRP A 171 8.99 3.69 -3.34
N TYR A 172 10.07 3.15 -2.78
CA TYR A 172 11.44 3.60 -3.04
C TYR A 172 11.92 3.25 -4.45
N LEU A 173 11.70 2.01 -4.87
CA LEU A 173 12.18 1.53 -6.17
C LEU A 173 11.49 2.22 -7.34
N ILE A 174 10.18 2.49 -7.23
CA ILE A 174 9.45 3.16 -8.31
C ILE A 174 9.82 4.65 -8.39
N LEU A 175 10.06 5.30 -7.24
CA LEU A 175 10.58 6.66 -7.23
C LEU A 175 12.03 6.77 -7.68
N GLY A 176 12.80 5.67 -7.62
CA GLY A 176 14.25 5.72 -7.78
C GLY A 176 14.93 6.51 -6.65
N ALA A 177 14.33 6.54 -5.47
CA ALA A 177 14.86 7.24 -4.31
C ALA A 177 15.92 6.38 -3.59
N PRO A 178 16.98 6.98 -3.04
CA PRO A 178 17.94 6.24 -2.20
C PRO A 178 17.25 5.76 -0.93
N PHE A 179 17.56 4.53 -0.51
CA PHE A 179 17.05 4.00 0.75
C PHE A 179 17.67 4.72 1.95
N ASP A 180 16.82 5.25 2.81
CA ASP A 180 17.15 5.99 4.04
C ASP A 180 16.35 5.47 5.26
N PHE A 181 15.75 4.29 5.10
CA PHE A 181 15.11 3.52 6.17
C PHE A 181 15.91 2.27 6.50
N THR A 182 15.79 1.82 7.74
CA THR A 182 16.45 0.64 8.29
C THR A 182 15.45 -0.22 9.05
N VAL A 183 15.88 -1.39 9.51
CA VAL A 183 15.05 -2.24 10.36
C VAL A 183 14.68 -1.55 11.69
N ASP A 184 15.50 -0.63 12.18
CA ASP A 184 15.23 0.11 13.42
C ASP A 184 14.06 1.09 13.26
N ASP A 185 13.73 1.49 12.03
CA ASP A 185 12.58 2.35 11.74
C ASP A 185 11.24 1.59 11.76
N MET A 186 11.22 0.24 11.76
CA MET A 186 10.00 -0.56 11.61
C MET A 186 8.89 -0.25 12.63
N PRO A 187 9.18 -0.08 13.95
CA PRO A 187 8.14 0.27 14.92
C PRO A 187 7.44 1.61 14.59
N VAL A 188 8.19 2.56 14.04
CA VAL A 188 7.68 3.89 13.68
C VAL A 188 6.92 3.81 12.36
N LEU A 189 7.48 3.15 11.34
CA LEU A 189 6.86 2.99 10.02
C LEU A 189 5.52 2.28 10.08
N ARG A 190 5.42 1.23 10.91
CA ARG A 190 4.16 0.51 11.17
C ARG A 190 3.04 1.44 11.63
N ARG A 191 3.31 2.24 12.66
CA ARG A 191 2.35 3.20 13.22
C ARG A 191 2.05 4.34 12.24
N TRP A 192 3.07 4.82 11.55
CA TRP A 192 2.93 5.87 10.54
C TRP A 192 1.98 5.43 9.41
N TRP A 193 2.12 4.21 8.88
CA TRP A 193 1.21 3.69 7.86
C TRP A 193 -0.25 3.62 8.36
N CYS A 194 -0.48 3.32 9.64
CA CYS A 194 -1.83 3.38 10.21
C CYS A 194 -2.44 4.78 10.13
N VAL A 195 -1.66 5.80 10.50
CA VAL A 195 -2.08 7.21 10.42
C VAL A 195 -2.36 7.60 8.97
N VAL A 196 -1.43 7.29 8.06
CA VAL A 196 -1.54 7.58 6.63
C VAL A 196 -2.82 6.99 6.04
N LEU A 197 -3.19 5.75 6.37
CA LEU A 197 -4.44 5.15 5.90
C LEU A 197 -5.68 5.89 6.43
N VAL A 198 -5.73 6.19 7.72
CA VAL A 198 -6.87 6.88 8.34
C VAL A 198 -7.04 8.31 7.79
N GLU A 199 -5.94 9.00 7.49
CA GLU A 199 -5.98 10.36 6.96
C GLU A 199 -6.37 10.44 5.48
N ASN A 200 -6.12 9.38 4.69
CA ASN A 200 -6.28 9.42 3.23
C ASN A 200 -7.47 8.61 2.69
N LEU A 201 -7.92 7.57 3.41
CA LEU A 201 -9.05 6.74 2.99
C LEU A 201 -10.37 7.25 3.59
N HIS A 202 -11.49 7.04 2.88
CA HIS A 202 -12.80 7.43 3.39
C HIS A 202 -13.35 6.44 4.42
N LEU A 203 -14.36 6.92 5.13
CA LEU A 203 -15.05 6.17 6.15
C LEU A 203 -16.44 5.68 5.70
N GLU A 204 -16.98 6.20 4.59
CA GLU A 204 -18.36 5.94 4.10
C GLU A 204 -19.46 6.03 5.19
N GLY A 205 -19.20 6.74 6.29
CA GLY A 205 -20.11 6.85 7.43
C GLY A 205 -19.92 5.77 8.52
N HIS A 206 -19.03 4.81 8.32
CA HIS A 206 -18.58 3.79 9.28
C HIS A 206 -17.38 4.28 10.13
N GLY A 207 -17.13 3.63 11.27
CA GLY A 207 -16.07 4.01 12.23
C GLY A 207 -16.43 5.15 13.19
N ARG A 208 -15.72 5.23 14.32
CA ARG A 208 -15.83 6.41 15.21
C ARG A 208 -15.23 7.61 14.49
N ARG A 209 -16.10 8.55 14.15
CA ARG A 209 -15.76 9.79 13.44
C ARG A 209 -14.76 10.58 14.29
N PHE A 210 -13.48 10.56 13.91
CA PHE A 210 -12.48 11.45 14.50
C PHE A 210 -12.70 12.87 13.96
N ALA A 211 -13.74 13.52 14.49
CA ALA A 211 -14.14 14.86 14.12
C ALA A 211 -13.16 15.95 14.60
N HIS A 212 -11.89 15.63 14.84
CA HIS A 212 -10.91 16.56 15.40
C HIS A 212 -10.02 17.23 14.35
N PHE A 213 -9.98 16.70 13.13
CA PHE A 213 -8.90 17.01 12.18
C PHE A 213 -9.21 18.14 11.17
N THR A 214 -10.35 18.84 11.34
CA THR A 214 -10.67 20.05 10.56
C THR A 214 -11.10 21.19 11.48
N LYS A 215 -10.99 22.43 10.99
CA LYS A 215 -11.40 23.64 11.73
C LYS A 215 -12.88 23.55 12.16
N GLU A 216 -13.71 22.97 11.30
CA GLU A 216 -15.13 22.70 11.56
C GLU A 216 -15.33 21.60 12.61
N GLY A 217 -14.45 20.62 12.65
CA GLY A 217 -14.42 19.56 13.67
C GLY A 217 -14.11 20.09 15.07
N LYS A 218 -13.09 20.95 15.18
CA LYS A 218 -12.76 21.67 16.43
C LYS A 218 -13.92 22.56 16.92
N GLN A 219 -14.65 23.19 16.00
CA GLN A 219 -15.84 24.01 16.33
C GLN A 219 -17.05 23.17 16.79
N MET A 220 -17.19 21.94 16.31
CA MET A 220 -18.25 21.01 16.75
C MET A 220 -17.98 20.48 18.17
N VAL A 221 -16.72 20.15 18.49
CA VAL A 221 -16.31 19.71 19.85
C VAL A 221 -16.48 20.82 20.89
N ASN A 222 -16.23 22.07 20.50
CA ASN A 222 -16.42 23.23 21.37
C ASN A 222 -17.91 23.63 21.54
N GLY A 223 -18.86 22.82 21.05
CA GLY A 223 -20.29 23.07 21.16
C GLY A 223 -20.82 24.23 20.31
N CYS A 224 -19.99 24.80 19.43
CA CYS A 224 -20.35 25.94 18.59
C CYS A 224 -21.12 25.55 17.32
N LEU A 225 -21.16 24.26 16.98
CA LEU A 225 -21.91 23.74 15.83
C LEU A 225 -22.64 22.46 16.25
N SER A 226 -23.93 22.38 15.93
CA SER A 226 -24.68 21.14 16.03
C SER A 226 -24.15 20.11 15.00
N PRO A 227 -24.15 18.80 15.31
CA PRO A 227 -23.66 17.78 14.39
C PRO A 227 -24.45 17.82 13.08
N ILE A 228 -23.87 18.41 12.05
CA ILE A 228 -24.43 18.39 10.70
C ILE A 228 -23.95 17.08 10.08
N PHE A 229 -24.88 16.17 9.75
CA PHE A 229 -24.60 15.08 8.81
C PHE A 229 -23.95 15.69 7.56
N ARG A 230 -22.63 15.57 7.40
CA ARG A 230 -21.92 16.41 6.42
C ARG A 230 -21.57 15.67 5.13
N LEU A 231 -22.30 16.09 4.10
CA LEU A 231 -21.97 16.32 2.69
C LEU A 231 -21.22 15.23 1.91
N LYS A 232 -21.95 14.62 0.97
CA LYS A 232 -21.43 13.84 -0.15
C LYS A 232 -20.27 14.57 -0.85
N ARG A 233 -19.04 14.12 -0.63
CA ARG A 233 -18.02 14.25 -1.67
C ARG A 233 -18.29 13.14 -2.69
N LYS A 234 -18.81 13.49 -3.85
CA LYS A 234 -18.71 12.61 -5.03
C LYS A 234 -17.22 12.55 -5.41
N ARG A 235 -16.45 11.65 -4.82
CA ARG A 235 -15.45 10.96 -5.64
C ARG A 235 -16.27 9.97 -6.48
N PRO A 236 -16.14 9.95 -7.81
CA PRO A 236 -16.62 8.78 -8.53
C PRO A 236 -15.91 7.59 -7.90
N CYS A 237 -16.66 6.67 -7.31
CA CYS A 237 -16.17 5.32 -7.16
C CYS A 237 -16.00 4.83 -8.60
N THR A 238 -14.80 4.96 -9.14
CA THR A 238 -14.40 4.13 -10.28
C THR A 238 -14.22 2.75 -9.69
N GLU A 239 -15.30 1.97 -9.70
CA GLU A 239 -15.11 0.54 -9.95
C GLU A 239 -14.18 0.47 -11.17
N VAL A 240 -13.08 -0.26 -11.04
CA VAL A 240 -12.29 -0.68 -12.21
C VAL A 240 -13.19 -1.66 -12.97
N THR A 241 -14.17 -1.12 -13.66
CA THR A 241 -15.01 -1.83 -14.59
C THR A 241 -14.18 -1.95 -15.85
N ASN A 242 -13.62 -3.15 -16.03
CA ASN A 242 -13.17 -3.58 -17.34
C ASN A 242 -14.28 -3.29 -18.36
N GLN A 243 -13.87 -2.76 -19.52
CA GLN A 243 -14.62 -2.55 -20.76
C GLN A 243 -15.15 -1.12 -21.03
N ARG A 244 -14.48 -0.45 -21.96
CA ARG A 244 -15.14 0.06 -23.18
C ARG A 244 -14.29 -0.26 -24.41
N PRO A 245 -14.90 -0.67 -25.54
CA PRO A 245 -14.19 -1.15 -26.71
C PRO A 245 -13.66 0.03 -27.54
N TRP A 246 -12.37 0.05 -27.80
CA TRP A 246 -11.81 0.86 -28.89
C TRP A 246 -11.45 -0.08 -30.05
N THR A 247 -12.07 0.19 -31.18
CA THR A 247 -11.87 -0.51 -32.45
C THR A 247 -10.56 -0.12 -33.13
N MET A 248 -9.92 -1.16 -33.71
CA MET A 248 -8.94 -1.17 -34.81
C MET A 248 -7.51 -0.72 -34.46
N THR A 249 -6.43 -1.40 -34.86
CA THR A 249 -6.21 -2.40 -35.92
C THR A 249 -5.09 -3.38 -35.51
N ASN A 250 -5.18 -4.61 -36.01
CA ASN A 250 -4.23 -5.69 -35.80
C ASN A 250 -2.78 -5.29 -36.13
N GLN A 251 -1.87 -5.54 -35.19
CA GLN A 251 -0.60 -6.20 -35.48
C GLN A 251 -0.25 -7.13 -34.31
N ALA A 252 -0.43 -8.42 -34.55
CA ALA A 252 0.09 -9.47 -33.67
C ALA A 252 1.62 -9.43 -33.68
N LYS A 253 2.24 -9.56 -32.50
CA LYS A 253 3.36 -10.48 -32.28
C LYS A 253 3.77 -10.58 -30.80
N THR A 254 3.66 -11.82 -30.33
CA THR A 254 4.42 -12.50 -29.28
C THR A 254 4.24 -12.05 -27.83
N THR A 255 3.26 -12.67 -27.19
CA THR A 255 3.16 -12.84 -25.74
C THR A 255 4.16 -13.91 -25.30
N GLU A 256 5.18 -13.53 -24.53
CA GLU A 256 5.97 -14.47 -23.74
C GLU A 256 5.81 -14.10 -22.27
N ILE A 257 5.19 -15.03 -21.55
CA ILE A 257 4.90 -14.99 -20.12
C ILE A 257 6.21 -15.27 -19.39
N VAL A 258 6.63 -14.36 -18.51
CA VAL A 258 7.87 -14.54 -17.73
C VAL A 258 7.61 -15.43 -16.52
N GLN A 259 8.54 -16.38 -16.33
CA GLN A 259 8.62 -17.30 -15.20
C GLN A 259 8.72 -16.55 -13.86
N LEU A 260 7.91 -16.97 -12.89
CA LEU A 260 8.10 -16.67 -11.47
C LEU A 260 9.36 -17.38 -10.99
N THR A 261 10.45 -16.66 -10.79
CA THR A 261 11.65 -17.18 -10.14
C THR A 261 11.44 -17.19 -8.62
N GLN A 262 11.58 -18.38 -8.03
CA GLN A 262 11.58 -18.60 -6.59
C GLN A 262 12.76 -17.86 -5.95
N LEU A 263 12.49 -17.04 -4.93
CA LEU A 263 13.53 -16.68 -3.97
C LEU A 263 13.80 -17.91 -3.09
N ASN A 264 15.05 -18.36 -3.12
CA ASN A 264 15.56 -19.52 -2.42
C ASN A 264 15.22 -19.51 -0.92
N HIS A 265 14.93 -20.71 -0.43
CA HIS A 265 14.70 -21.13 0.96
C HIS A 265 15.82 -20.83 1.98
N GLU A 266 16.79 -19.96 1.68
CA GLU A 266 18.01 -19.80 2.49
C GLU A 266 17.98 -18.66 3.53
N CYS A 267 16.84 -17.99 3.74
CA CYS A 267 16.65 -17.06 4.87
C CYS A 267 15.68 -17.58 5.93
N LEU A 268 15.62 -18.91 6.10
CA LEU A 268 14.98 -19.56 7.25
C LEU A 268 16.07 -20.18 8.12
N LEU A 269 16.84 -19.35 8.83
CA LEU A 269 17.51 -19.66 10.10
C LEU A 269 18.04 -18.36 10.73
#